data_AF-A0A7C1PDM8-F1
#
_entry.id   AF-A0A7C1PDM8-F1
#
_cell.length_a   1.000
_cell.length_b   1.000
_cell.length_c   1.000
_cell.angle_alpha   90.00
_cell.angle_beta   90.00
_cell.angle_gamma   90.00
#
_symmetry.space_group_name_H-M   'P 1'
#
loop_
_entity.id
_entity.type
_entity.pdbx_description
1 polymer ?
#
loop_
_entity_poly.entity_id
_entity_poly.type
_entity_poly.pdbx_seq_one_letter_code
_entity_poly.pdbx_strand_id
1 'polypeptide(L)'
;PPDERARLEILKVHTRRMPLAEDVDLAEIAKRTEGYTGADLEVLVREAGLLALREDISIQRVYARHFEEALKKIKPSLTPDIVKFYETWNERFRRAARQQLTVTGFYV
;
A
#
# COMPACT_ATOMS: atom_id res chain seq x y z
N PRO A 1 5.47 0.81 6.92
CA PRO A 1 4.27 0.56 6.07
C PRO A 1 3.04 1.20 6.70
N PRO A 2 2.04 1.65 5.92
CA PRO A 2 0.79 2.16 6.48
C PRO A 2 0.01 1.05 7.19
N ASP A 3 -0.53 1.35 8.38
CA ASP A 3 -1.46 0.46 9.07
C ASP A 3 -2.83 0.43 8.38
N GLU A 4 -3.74 -0.45 8.82
CA GLU A 4 -5.07 -0.60 8.21
C GLU A 4 -5.87 0.71 8.19
N ARG A 5 -5.81 1.50 9.28
CA ARG A 5 -6.53 2.78 9.38
C ARG A 5 -5.97 3.78 8.38
N ALA A 6 -4.65 3.87 8.25
CA ALA A 6 -3.99 4.70 7.27
C ALA A 6 -4.35 4.27 5.83
N ARG A 7 -4.39 2.96 5.54
CA ARG A 7 -4.83 2.45 4.23
C ARG A 7 -6.27 2.83 3.92
N LEU A 8 -7.18 2.76 4.89
CA LEU A 8 -8.57 3.21 4.73
C LEU A 8 -8.64 4.71 4.39
N GLU A 9 -7.89 5.56 5.09
CA GLU A 9 -7.87 7.00 4.79
C GLU A 9 -7.28 7.29 3.40
N ILE A 10 -6.24 6.56 3.00
CA ILE A 10 -5.68 6.65 1.65
C ILE A 10 -6.73 6.26 0.60
N LEU A 11 -7.43 5.14 0.79
CA LEU A 11 -8.50 4.70 -0.11
C LEU A 11 -9.61 5.76 -0.22
N LYS A 12 -10.04 6.36 0.91
CA LYS A 12 -11.02 7.45 0.91
C LYS A 12 -10.55 8.66 0.11
N VAL A 13 -9.27 9.03 0.22
CA VAL A 13 -8.70 10.16 -0.53
C VAL A 13 -8.74 9.87 -2.03
N HIS A 14 -8.28 8.69 -2.46
CA HIS A 14 -8.23 8.35 -3.89
C HIS A 14 -9.61 8.05 -4.50
N THR A 15 -10.60 7.68 -3.69
CA THR A 15 -11.99 7.44 -4.15
C THR A 15 -12.91 8.66 -4.00
N ARG A 16 -12.46 9.77 -3.40
CA ARG A 16 -13.30 10.96 -3.10
C ARG A 16 -14.08 11.52 -4.28
N ARG A 17 -13.58 11.37 -5.51
CA ARG A 17 -14.22 11.83 -6.76
C ARG A 17 -14.68 10.68 -7.67
N MET A 18 -14.61 9.45 -7.17
CA MET A 18 -15.05 8.27 -7.88
C MET A 18 -16.48 7.94 -7.43
N PRO A 19 -17.46 7.84 -8.34
CA PRO A 19 -18.81 7.44 -7.98
C PRO A 19 -18.80 5.95 -7.61
N LEU A 20 -18.80 5.64 -6.32
CA LEU A 20 -18.85 4.27 -5.83
C LEU A 20 -20.30 3.79 -5.77
N ALA A 21 -20.52 2.51 -6.05
CA ALA A 21 -21.78 1.84 -5.77
C ALA A 21 -21.88 1.45 -4.29
N GLU A 22 -23.09 1.16 -3.83
CA GLU A 22 -23.40 0.85 -2.43
C GLU A 22 -22.75 -0.45 -1.94
N ASP A 23 -22.34 -1.33 -2.85
CA ASP A 23 -21.68 -2.59 -2.56
C ASP A 23 -20.17 -2.44 -2.26
N VAL A 24 -19.60 -1.24 -2.43
CA VAL A 24 -18.16 -1.00 -2.19
C VAL A 24 -17.88 -0.69 -0.73
N ASP A 25 -17.23 -1.63 -0.04
CA ASP A 25 -16.72 -1.43 1.31
C ASP A 25 -15.20 -1.15 1.31
N LEU A 26 -14.82 0.12 1.51
CA LEU A 26 -13.42 0.54 1.58
C LEU A 26 -12.70 0.02 2.84
N ALA A 27 -13.42 -0.24 3.93
CA ALA A 27 -12.82 -0.81 5.14
C ALA A 27 -12.44 -2.27 4.91
N GLU A 28 -13.26 -3.03 4.19
CA GLU A 28 -12.92 -4.41 3.80
C GLU A 28 -11.73 -4.45 2.83
N ILE A 29 -11.68 -3.52 1.86
CA ILE A 29 -10.52 -3.39 0.97
C ILE A 29 -9.25 -3.02 1.77
N ALA A 30 -9.35 -2.15 2.78
CA ALA A 30 -8.20 -1.79 3.62
C ALA A 30 -7.64 -2.98 4.41
N LYS A 31 -8.49 -3.88 4.92
CA LYS A 31 -8.06 -5.12 5.59
C LYS A 31 -7.29 -6.04 4.65
N ARG A 32 -7.76 -6.18 3.40
CA ARG A 32 -7.18 -7.09 2.40
C ARG A 32 -5.91 -6.57 1.73
N THR A 33 -5.54 -5.32 1.97
CA THR A 33 -4.39 -4.64 1.34
C THR A 33 -3.19 -4.53 2.28
N GLU A 34 -2.97 -5.53 3.13
CA GLU A 34 -1.74 -5.61 3.92
C GLU A 34 -0.49 -5.64 3.00
N GLY A 35 0.54 -4.88 3.39
CA GLY A 35 1.76 -4.72 2.58
C GLY A 35 1.63 -3.73 1.41
N TYR A 36 0.44 -3.13 1.18
CA TYR A 36 0.30 -2.09 0.16
C TYR A 36 0.88 -0.77 0.68
N THR A 37 1.57 -0.07 -0.21
CA THR A 37 1.97 1.32 -0.01
C THR A 37 0.85 2.28 -0.45
N GLY A 38 1.00 3.58 -0.19
CA GLY A 38 0.08 4.58 -0.72
C GLY A 38 -0.01 4.56 -2.25
N ALA A 39 1.13 4.35 -2.93
CA ALA A 39 1.18 4.24 -4.39
C ALA A 39 0.45 2.99 -4.89
N ASP A 40 0.60 1.85 -4.22
CA ASP A 40 -0.12 0.63 -4.60
C ASP A 40 -1.64 0.81 -4.48
N LEU A 41 -2.10 1.49 -3.41
CA LEU A 41 -3.52 1.80 -3.20
C LEU A 41 -4.07 2.78 -4.23
N GLU A 42 -3.30 3.79 -4.62
CA GLU A 42 -3.66 4.69 -5.71
C GLU A 42 -3.86 3.92 -7.02
N VAL A 43 -2.90 3.06 -7.36
CA VAL A 43 -2.94 2.24 -8.57
C VAL A 43 -4.13 1.27 -8.53
N LEU A 44 -4.41 0.68 -7.37
CA LEU A 44 -5.56 -0.20 -7.16
C LEU A 44 -6.88 0.52 -7.47
N VAL A 45 -7.10 1.71 -6.89
CA VAL A 45 -8.32 2.50 -7.12
C VAL A 45 -8.44 2.89 -8.59
N ARG A 46 -7.33 3.32 -9.20
CA ARG A 46 -7.31 3.69 -10.62
C ARG A 46 -7.65 2.51 -11.53
N GLU A 47 -7.09 1.32 -11.29
CA GLU A 47 -7.40 0.13 -12.09
C GLU A 47 -8.86 -0.30 -11.91
N ALA A 48 -9.44 -0.19 -10.71
CA ALA A 48 -10.86 -0.46 -10.49
C ALA A 48 -11.76 0.48 -11.32
N GLY A 49 -11.42 1.77 -11.38
CA GLY A 49 -12.12 2.73 -12.25
C GLY A 49 -11.98 2.41 -13.75
N LEU A 50 -10.79 2.01 -14.20
CA LEU A 50 -10.57 1.61 -15.59
C LEU A 50 -11.29 0.31 -15.95
N LEU A 51 -11.37 -0.64 -15.02
CA LEU A 51 -12.13 -1.88 -15.19
C LEU A 51 -13.62 -1.59 -15.37
N ALA A 52 -14.18 -0.67 -14.58
CA ALA A 52 -15.55 -0.20 -14.75
C ALA A 52 -15.81 0.34 -16.16
N LEU A 53 -14.96 1.27 -16.61
CA LEU A 53 -15.09 1.87 -17.95
C LEU A 53 -14.87 0.89 -19.10
N ARG A 54 -14.06 -0.15 -18.90
CA ARG A 54 -13.86 -1.24 -19.87
C ARG A 54 -15.06 -2.19 -19.92
N GLU A 55 -15.76 -2.39 -18.80
CA GLU A 55 -16.98 -3.18 -18.74
C GLU A 55 -18.09 -2.49 -19.54
N ASP A 56 -18.30 -1.19 -19.30
CA ASP A 56 -19.28 -0.37 -20.03
C ASP A 56 -18.86 1.11 -19.97
N ILE A 57 -18.73 1.76 -21.13
CA ILE A 57 -18.35 3.17 -21.21
C ILE A 57 -19.43 4.11 -20.65
N SER A 58 -20.68 3.66 -20.59
CA SER A 58 -21.83 4.39 -20.04
C SER A 58 -22.04 4.15 -18.54
N ILE A 59 -21.19 3.32 -17.92
CA ILE A 59 -21.31 3.00 -16.49
C ILE A 59 -21.22 4.26 -15.64
N GLN A 60 -22.11 4.36 -14.64
CA GLN A 60 -22.20 5.54 -13.79
C GLN A 60 -21.48 5.36 -12.45
N ARG A 61 -21.16 4.12 -12.07
CA ARG A 61 -20.59 3.79 -10.75
C ARG A 61 -19.57 2.66 -10.84
N VAL A 62 -18.59 2.70 -9.95
CA VAL A 62 -17.62 1.62 -9.73
C VAL A 62 -18.17 0.69 -8.65
N TYR A 63 -18.34 -0.58 -9.00
CA TYR A 63 -18.87 -1.64 -8.13
C TYR A 63 -17.76 -2.44 -7.45
N ALA A 64 -18.11 -3.19 -6.41
CA ALA A 64 -17.17 -4.04 -5.68
C ALA A 64 -16.43 -5.02 -6.60
N ARG A 65 -17.12 -5.59 -7.59
CA ARG A 65 -16.51 -6.49 -8.59
C ARG A 65 -15.29 -5.91 -9.30
N HIS A 66 -15.26 -4.60 -9.56
CA HIS A 66 -14.10 -3.98 -10.22
C HIS A 66 -12.90 -3.89 -9.27
N PHE A 67 -13.14 -3.65 -7.98
CA PHE A 67 -12.10 -3.71 -6.96
C PHE A 67 -11.58 -5.13 -6.77
N GLU A 68 -12.45 -6.14 -6.80
CA GLU A 68 -12.02 -7.55 -6.76
C GLU A 68 -11.10 -7.91 -7.92
N GLU A 69 -11.46 -7.50 -9.14
CA GLU A 69 -10.61 -7.71 -10.31
C GLU A 69 -9.31 -6.90 -10.24
N ALA A 70 -9.34 -5.68 -9.70
CA ALA A 70 -8.14 -4.88 -9.49
C ALA A 70 -7.18 -5.51 -8.45
N LEU A 71 -7.70 -6.05 -7.34
CA LEU A 71 -6.92 -6.73 -6.29
C LEU A 71 -6.22 -8.00 -6.81
N LYS A 72 -6.80 -8.67 -7.82
CA LYS A 72 -6.13 -9.79 -8.49
C LYS A 72 -4.88 -9.34 -9.24
N LYS A 73 -4.92 -8.17 -9.88
CA LYS A 73 -3.85 -7.63 -10.73
C LYS A 73 -2.77 -6.89 -9.96
N ILE A 74 -3.18 -6.04 -9.02
CA ILE A 74 -2.26 -5.17 -8.27
C ILE A 74 -1.82 -5.91 -7.03
N LYS A 75 -0.53 -6.21 -6.92
CA LYS A 75 0.07 -6.90 -5.76
C LYS A 75 0.81 -5.92 -4.86
N PRO A 76 0.92 -6.19 -3.54
CA PRO A 76 1.66 -5.32 -2.63
C PRO A 76 3.13 -5.21 -3.04
N SER A 77 3.67 -3.99 -3.02
CA SER A 77 5.09 -3.77 -3.30
C SER A 77 5.99 -4.04 -2.09
N LEU A 78 5.48 -3.91 -0.86
CA LEU A 78 6.22 -4.28 0.35
C LEU A 78 6.00 -5.76 0.67
N THR A 79 6.89 -6.60 0.17
CA THR A 79 6.94 -8.03 0.53
C THR A 79 7.67 -8.23 1.88
N PRO A 80 7.36 -9.30 2.63
CA PRO A 80 8.07 -9.63 3.87
C PRO A 80 9.59 -9.72 3.70
N ASP A 81 10.05 -10.20 2.55
CA ASP A 81 11.49 -10.30 2.23
C ASP A 81 12.17 -8.93 2.17
N ILE A 82 11.50 -7.93 1.58
CA ILE A 82 12.00 -6.56 1.50
C ILE A 82 12.06 -5.96 2.91
N VAL A 83 11.03 -6.18 3.74
CA VAL A 83 11.02 -5.70 5.14
C VAL A 83 12.18 -6.30 5.94
N LYS A 84 12.35 -7.62 5.86
CA LYS A 84 13.43 -8.34 6.56
C LYS A 84 14.82 -7.90 6.08
N PHE A 85 14.97 -7.62 4.78
CA PHE A 85 16.21 -7.08 4.22
C PHE A 85 16.57 -5.75 4.89
N TYR A 86 15.63 -4.80 4.99
CA TYR A 86 15.88 -3.51 5.63
C TYR A 86 16.15 -3.63 7.13
N GLU A 87 15.45 -4.52 7.85
CA GLU A 87 15.71 -4.77 9.28
C GLU A 87 17.14 -5.28 9.50
N THR A 88 17.54 -6.31 8.73
CA THR A 88 18.87 -6.90 8.81
C THR A 88 19.96 -5.87 8.47
N TRP A 89 19.71 -5.05 7.44
CA TRP A 89 20.62 -3.99 7.03
C TRP A 89 20.75 -2.93 8.12
N ASN A 90 19.64 -2.45 8.69
CA ASN A 90 19.64 -1.50 9.79
C ASN A 90 20.38 -2.00 11.04
N GLU A 91 20.28 -3.30 11.35
CA GLU A 91 21.04 -3.92 12.44
C GLU A 91 22.54 -3.96 12.17
N ARG A 92 22.94 -4.36 10.96
CA ARG A 92 24.36 -4.37 10.54
C ARG A 92 24.96 -2.97 10.60
N PHE A 93 24.25 -1.97 10.10
CA PHE A 93 24.68 -0.57 10.17
C PHE A 93 24.73 -0.06 11.62
N ARG A 94 23.75 -0.36 12.47
CA ARG A 94 23.79 0.01 13.90
C ARG A 94 25.00 -0.61 14.62
N ARG A 95 25.37 -1.86 14.29
CA ARG A 95 26.56 -2.51 14.87
C ARG A 95 27.86 -1.86 14.38
N ALA A 96 27.96 -1.55 13.08
CA ALA A 96 29.12 -0.87 12.50
C ALA A 96 29.31 0.56 13.06
N ALA A 97 28.23 1.34 13.17
CA ALA A 97 28.28 2.69 13.75
C ALA A 97 28.67 2.68 15.24
N ARG A 98 28.25 1.66 16.01
CA ARG A 98 28.68 1.47 17.41
C ARG A 98 30.18 1.16 17.54
N GLN A 99 30.76 0.39 16.61
CA GLN A 99 32.20 0.10 16.60
C GLN A 99 33.06 1.32 16.26
N GLN A 100 32.54 2.27 15.48
CA GLN A 100 33.27 3.48 15.11
C GLN A 100 33.36 4.49 16.28
N LEU A 101 32.31 4.61 17.09
CA LEU A 101 32.29 5.46 18.29
C LEU A 101 33.21 4.96 19.42
N THR A 102 33.44 3.65 19.53
CA THR A 102 34.36 3.10 20.53
C THR A 102 35.83 3.37 20.21
N VAL A 103 36.19 3.57 18.94
CA VAL A 103 37.60 3.81 18.53
C VAL A 103 37.99 5.29 18.70
N THR A 104 37.04 6.22 18.57
CA THR A 104 37.32 7.67 18.71
C THR A 104 37.43 8.14 20.16
N GLY A 105 37.05 7.32 21.14
CA GLY A 105 37.07 7.64 22.57
C GLY A 105 38.36 7.29 23.33
N PHE A 106 39.38 6.73 22.66
CA PHE A 106 40.67 6.34 23.28
C PHE A 106 41.85 7.26 22.91
N TYR A 107 41.58 8.40 22.27
CA TYR A 107 42.58 9.41 21.92
C TYR A 107 42.21 10.78 22.51
N VAL A 108 42.21 10.90 23.84
CA VAL A 108 42.41 12.16 24.57
C VAL A 108 43.19 11.84 25.84
#